data_AF-A0A7Y3MQF5-F1
#
_entry.id   AF-A0A7Y3MQF5-F1
#
_cell.length_a   1.000
_cell.length_b   1.000
_cell.length_c   1.000
_cell.angle_alpha   90.00
_cell.angle_beta   90.00
_cell.angle_gamma   90.00
#
_symmetry.space_group_name_H-M   'P 1'
#
loop_
_entity.id
_entity.type
_entity.pdbx_description
1 polymer ?
#
loop_
_entity_poly.entity_id
_entity_poly.type
_entity_poly.pdbx_seq_one_letter_code
_entity_poly.pdbx_strand_id
1 'polypeptide(L)'
;MMKTFTLLFALLIASTGFSQNSPIDFEAGGFGADWTWTVFENETNPPLEIIANPDPTGVNTSSTVAKFTALQAGAPFAGCETMHGADIGTFDLTADNAIVKIMVWKSVISDVGIKFVQPNSASTGEFKVANTLVNQWEELTFDFTAKIGEPESVGIDQLVVFPDFDARTSDNIIYFDNITFGDGTLGLSDANQIMVSAYPNPVANNWNIRSNEPIKNIRISSLTGASIIAVNPNSTDHSLDLSFLTAGIYFAIVETQYG
;
A
#
# COMPACT_ATOMS: atom_id res chain seq x y z
N MET A 1 -24.77 45.65 4.19
CA MET A 1 -23.79 45.27 3.15
C MET A 1 -23.18 43.94 3.61
N MET A 2 -23.51 42.82 2.96
CA MET A 2 -22.95 41.50 3.29
C MET A 2 -21.46 41.52 2.97
N LYS A 3 -20.62 41.32 4.00
CA LYS A 3 -19.17 41.19 3.84
C LYS A 3 -18.90 39.71 3.53
N THR A 4 -18.36 39.41 2.35
CA THR A 4 -18.05 38.05 1.89
C THR A 4 -16.56 37.80 2.12
N PHE A 5 -16.18 36.71 2.80
CA PHE A 5 -14.80 36.44 3.24
C PHE A 5 -14.20 35.22 2.52
N THR A 6 -13.21 35.40 1.65
CA THR A 6 -12.57 34.28 0.97
C THR A 6 -11.58 33.56 1.90
N LEU A 7 -11.87 32.32 2.29
CA LEU A 7 -10.93 31.45 3.01
C LEU A 7 -10.21 30.56 1.98
N LEU A 8 -8.89 30.51 2.00
CA LEU A 8 -8.15 29.54 1.19
C LEU A 8 -7.93 28.29 2.06
N PHE A 9 -8.61 27.18 1.73
CA PHE A 9 -8.45 25.91 2.42
C PHE A 9 -7.28 25.16 1.79
N ALA A 10 -6.15 25.07 2.50
CA ALA A 10 -5.04 24.19 2.15
C ALA A 10 -4.99 23.09 3.22
N LEU A 11 -5.49 21.91 2.87
CA LEU A 11 -5.47 20.74 3.72
C LEU A 11 -4.09 20.08 3.58
N LEU A 12 -3.25 20.19 4.61
CA LEU A 12 -2.01 19.41 4.71
C LEU A 12 -2.28 18.27 5.71
N ILE A 13 -2.68 17.11 5.19
CA ILE A 13 -2.82 15.87 5.96
C ILE A 13 -1.44 15.24 6.06
N ALA A 14 -0.98 14.94 7.26
CA ALA A 14 0.20 14.11 7.48
C ALA A 14 -0.16 13.00 8.48
N SER A 15 -0.59 11.86 7.97
CA SER A 15 -0.79 10.62 8.73
C SER A 15 0.46 9.76 8.61
N THR A 16 1.07 9.36 9.71
CA THR A 16 2.11 8.30 9.71
C THR A 16 1.41 6.96 9.94
N GLY A 17 0.94 6.34 8.87
CA GLY A 17 0.56 4.92 8.86
C GLY A 17 1.74 4.10 8.33
N PHE A 18 2.02 2.97 8.96
CA PHE A 18 2.90 1.95 8.38
C PHE A 18 2.05 1.11 7.43
N SER A 19 2.34 1.22 6.14
CA SER A 19 1.72 0.45 5.07
C SER A 19 2.82 -0.15 4.23
N GLN A 20 2.54 -1.31 3.64
CA GLN A 20 3.42 -1.86 2.63
C GLN A 20 3.46 -0.93 1.42
N ASN A 21 4.59 -0.95 0.73
CA ASN A 21 4.71 -0.38 -0.59
C ASN A 21 4.00 -1.29 -1.61
N SER A 22 2.94 -0.79 -2.23
CA SER A 22 2.07 -1.53 -3.14
C SER A 22 1.42 -0.59 -4.16
N PRO A 23 1.08 -1.04 -5.39
CA PRO A 23 1.37 -2.37 -5.97
C PRO A 23 2.85 -2.56 -6.29
N ILE A 24 3.33 -3.80 -6.24
CA ILE A 24 4.68 -4.17 -6.74
C ILE A 24 4.51 -4.56 -8.20
N ASP A 25 4.88 -3.65 -9.11
CA ASP A 25 4.58 -3.72 -10.55
C ASP A 25 5.83 -3.72 -11.43
N PHE A 26 7.02 -3.57 -10.84
CA PHE A 26 8.31 -3.58 -11.54
C PHE A 26 8.44 -2.54 -12.67
N GLU A 27 7.56 -1.55 -12.72
CA GLU A 27 7.61 -0.47 -13.71
C GLU A 27 8.69 0.55 -13.34
N ALA A 28 9.21 1.29 -14.32
CA ALA A 28 10.27 2.25 -14.08
C ALA A 28 9.84 3.33 -13.06
N GLY A 29 10.51 3.38 -11.91
CA GLY A 29 10.16 4.25 -10.78
C GLY A 29 8.99 3.77 -9.92
N GLY A 30 8.41 2.61 -10.25
CA GLY A 30 7.41 1.88 -9.46
C GLY A 30 8.06 0.99 -8.39
N PHE A 31 7.21 0.35 -7.58
CA PHE A 31 7.69 -0.53 -6.52
C PHE A 31 8.16 -1.88 -7.07
N GLY A 32 9.25 -2.40 -6.51
CA GLY A 32 9.87 -3.66 -6.95
C GLY A 32 10.92 -3.52 -8.04
N ALA A 33 10.89 -2.45 -8.85
CA ALA A 33 11.80 -2.26 -9.99
C ALA A 33 13.26 -2.08 -9.57
N ASP A 34 13.50 -1.26 -8.55
CA ASP A 34 14.83 -0.93 -8.02
C ASP A 34 15.08 -1.51 -6.62
N TRP A 35 14.26 -2.47 -6.20
CA TRP A 35 14.37 -3.13 -4.89
C TRP A 35 15.47 -4.19 -4.87
N THR A 36 15.89 -4.57 -3.66
CA THR A 36 16.84 -5.66 -3.49
C THR A 36 16.10 -6.99 -3.44
N TRP A 37 16.19 -7.76 -4.51
CA TRP A 37 15.65 -9.13 -4.58
C TRP A 37 16.78 -10.16 -4.40
N THR A 38 16.84 -10.77 -3.22
CA THR A 38 17.82 -11.82 -2.93
C THR A 38 17.23 -13.18 -3.30
N VAL A 39 17.87 -13.90 -4.22
CA VAL A 39 17.49 -15.26 -4.58
C VAL A 39 18.15 -16.26 -3.64
N PHE A 40 17.41 -17.27 -3.22
CA PHE A 40 17.87 -18.30 -2.28
C PHE A 40 17.46 -19.71 -2.73
N GLU A 41 18.19 -20.70 -2.21
CA GLU A 41 17.93 -22.15 -2.38
C GLU A 41 17.82 -22.62 -3.84
N ASN A 42 18.33 -21.83 -4.77
CA ASN A 42 18.28 -22.06 -6.20
C ASN A 42 19.67 -22.39 -6.75
N GLU A 43 20.43 -23.19 -5.99
CA GLU A 43 21.82 -23.58 -6.27
C GLU A 43 22.78 -22.40 -6.42
N THR A 44 23.02 -21.95 -7.65
CA THR A 44 23.88 -20.79 -7.94
C THR A 44 23.20 -19.46 -7.61
N ASN A 45 21.92 -19.48 -7.23
CA ASN A 45 21.10 -18.31 -6.94
C ASN A 45 21.21 -17.24 -8.04
N PRO A 46 20.85 -17.58 -9.31
CA PRO A 46 20.81 -16.58 -10.36
C PRO A 46 19.89 -15.43 -9.92
N PRO A 47 20.30 -14.16 -10.12
CA PRO A 47 19.54 -13.02 -9.63
C PRO A 47 18.14 -12.99 -10.27
N LEU A 48 17.17 -12.42 -9.55
CA LEU A 48 15.89 -12.07 -10.14
C LEU A 48 16.13 -11.00 -11.20
N GLU A 49 15.61 -11.21 -12.41
CA GLU A 49 15.78 -10.28 -13.52
C GLU A 49 14.50 -9.47 -13.71
N ILE A 50 14.59 -8.15 -13.79
CA ILE A 50 13.47 -7.31 -14.24
C ILE A 50 13.64 -7.08 -15.75
N ILE A 51 12.70 -7.59 -16.54
CA ILE A 51 12.79 -7.60 -18.01
C ILE A 51 11.52 -7.02 -18.64
N ALA A 52 11.58 -6.72 -19.94
CA ALA A 52 10.37 -6.41 -20.70
C ALA A 52 9.39 -7.60 -20.65
N ASN A 53 8.10 -7.31 -20.46
CA ASN A 53 7.05 -8.31 -20.42
C ASN A 53 7.05 -9.12 -21.74
N PRO A 54 7.28 -10.45 -21.71
CA PRO A 54 7.35 -11.26 -22.92
C PRO A 54 6.00 -11.44 -23.61
N ASP A 55 4.89 -11.20 -22.88
CA ASP A 55 3.52 -11.30 -23.39
C ASP A 55 2.64 -10.20 -22.77
N PRO A 56 2.75 -8.94 -23.24
CA PRO A 56 2.02 -7.79 -22.70
C PRO A 56 0.58 -7.76 -23.24
N THR A 57 -0.15 -8.87 -23.08
CA THR A 57 -1.51 -9.04 -23.57
C THR A 57 -2.41 -9.67 -22.51
N GLY A 58 -3.73 -9.63 -22.75
CA GLY A 58 -4.70 -10.23 -21.84
C GLY A 58 -4.80 -9.47 -20.52
N VAL A 59 -4.66 -10.18 -19.40
CA VAL A 59 -4.82 -9.61 -18.05
C VAL A 59 -3.59 -8.82 -17.59
N ASN A 60 -2.41 -9.07 -18.15
CA ASN A 60 -1.20 -8.34 -17.83
C ASN A 60 -0.67 -7.58 -19.05
N THR A 61 -0.88 -6.27 -19.07
CA THR A 61 -0.39 -5.38 -20.13
C THR A 61 0.77 -4.49 -19.67
N SER A 62 1.44 -4.87 -18.58
CA SER A 62 2.62 -4.16 -18.06
C SER A 62 3.76 -4.13 -19.08
N SER A 63 4.66 -3.15 -18.92
CA SER A 63 5.84 -3.03 -19.77
C SER A 63 6.95 -3.96 -19.29
N THR A 64 7.06 -4.16 -17.97
CA THR A 64 8.12 -4.92 -17.34
C THR A 64 7.59 -5.91 -16.31
N VAL A 65 8.32 -7.01 -16.10
CA VAL A 65 7.95 -8.08 -15.17
C VAL A 65 9.20 -8.65 -14.51
N ALA A 66 9.01 -9.30 -13.36
CA ALA A 66 10.06 -10.10 -12.75
C ALA A 66 10.17 -11.46 -13.45
N LYS A 67 11.39 -11.90 -13.73
CA LYS A 67 11.74 -13.22 -14.26
C LYS A 67 12.57 -13.97 -13.24
N PHE A 68 12.06 -15.12 -12.84
CA PHE A 68 12.76 -16.10 -12.02
C PHE A 68 13.09 -17.35 -12.83
N THR A 69 14.34 -17.79 -12.75
CA THR A 69 14.79 -19.05 -13.37
C THR A 69 14.93 -20.10 -12.29
N ALA A 70 13.92 -20.95 -12.11
CA ALA A 70 13.96 -22.04 -11.14
C ALA A 70 14.81 -23.19 -11.71
N LEU A 71 15.98 -23.44 -11.14
CA LEU A 71 16.92 -24.43 -11.66
C LEU A 71 16.51 -25.85 -11.32
N GLN A 72 16.79 -26.79 -12.22
CA GLN A 72 16.56 -28.22 -12.02
C GLN A 72 17.19 -28.73 -10.72
N ALA A 73 18.41 -28.28 -10.45
CA ALA A 73 19.15 -28.64 -9.26
C ALA A 73 18.74 -27.83 -8.02
N GLY A 74 18.03 -26.71 -8.20
CA GLY A 74 17.50 -25.89 -7.10
C GLY A 74 16.51 -26.66 -6.23
N ALA A 75 16.38 -26.24 -4.97
CA ALA A 75 15.37 -26.78 -4.08
C ALA A 75 13.96 -26.59 -4.66
N PRO A 76 13.00 -27.47 -4.32
CA PRO A 76 11.60 -27.27 -4.69
C PRO A 76 11.08 -25.91 -4.23
N PHE A 77 11.54 -25.40 -3.09
CA PHE A 77 11.15 -24.11 -2.49
C PHE A 77 12.16 -22.98 -2.79
N ALA A 78 12.86 -23.04 -3.91
CA ALA A 78 13.68 -21.92 -4.37
C ALA A 78 12.83 -20.65 -4.56
N GLY A 79 13.36 -19.50 -4.15
CA GLY A 79 12.57 -18.26 -4.16
C GLY A 79 13.42 -17.00 -4.14
N CYS A 80 12.73 -15.88 -3.98
CA CYS A 80 13.35 -14.57 -3.83
C CYS A 80 12.67 -13.76 -2.73
N GLU A 81 13.42 -12.87 -2.08
CA GLU A 81 12.94 -12.07 -0.96
C GLU A 81 13.42 -10.62 -1.05
N THR A 82 12.59 -9.71 -0.54
CA THR A 82 12.90 -8.28 -0.43
C THR A 82 13.84 -8.01 0.74
N MET A 83 14.56 -6.88 0.75
CA MET A 83 15.41 -6.49 1.88
C MET A 83 14.58 -6.00 3.08
N HIS A 84 14.87 -6.55 4.26
CA HIS A 84 14.34 -6.10 5.55
C HIS A 84 14.54 -4.59 5.77
N GLY A 85 13.53 -3.95 6.36
CA GLY A 85 13.56 -2.55 6.80
C GLY A 85 13.68 -1.50 5.70
N ALA A 86 13.56 -1.88 4.42
CA ALA A 86 13.70 -0.96 3.30
C ALA A 86 12.63 -1.13 2.22
N ASP A 87 12.62 -2.27 1.53
CA ASP A 87 11.94 -2.42 0.24
C ASP A 87 10.42 -2.42 0.38
N ILE A 88 9.82 -3.50 0.90
CA ILE A 88 8.35 -3.61 1.05
C ILE A 88 7.78 -2.64 2.09
N GLY A 89 8.64 -1.95 2.85
CA GLY A 89 8.24 -1.14 4.00
C GLY A 89 7.91 -2.01 5.21
N THR A 90 7.38 -1.40 6.27
CA THR A 90 6.90 -2.12 7.46
C THR A 90 5.39 -2.04 7.52
N PHE A 91 4.71 -3.14 7.86
CA PHE A 91 3.25 -3.18 7.96
C PHE A 91 2.75 -4.29 8.88
N ASP A 92 1.48 -4.19 9.26
CA ASP A 92 0.72 -5.24 9.94
C ASP A 92 -0.29 -5.84 8.96
N LEU A 93 -0.61 -7.13 9.10
CA LEU A 93 -1.77 -7.69 8.41
C LEU A 93 -3.06 -7.18 9.04
N THR A 94 -3.92 -6.59 8.23
CA THR A 94 -5.24 -6.11 8.58
C THR A 94 -6.27 -6.62 7.59
N ALA A 95 -7.55 -6.38 7.86
CA ALA A 95 -8.62 -6.73 6.92
C ALA A 95 -8.47 -6.03 5.57
N ASP A 96 -7.78 -4.88 5.52
CA ASP A 96 -7.62 -4.07 4.31
C ASP A 96 -6.53 -4.62 3.38
N ASN A 97 -5.63 -5.48 3.88
CA ASN A 97 -4.45 -5.92 3.12
C ASN A 97 -4.17 -7.43 3.16
N ALA A 98 -4.96 -8.21 3.89
CA ALA A 98 -4.74 -9.64 4.07
C ALA A 98 -5.07 -10.50 2.84
N ILE A 99 -5.74 -9.94 1.83
CA ILE A 99 -5.90 -10.60 0.52
C ILE A 99 -4.76 -10.17 -0.37
N VAL A 100 -3.86 -11.08 -0.71
CA VAL A 100 -2.69 -10.79 -1.54
C VAL A 100 -2.87 -11.44 -2.89
N LYS A 101 -2.65 -10.70 -3.96
CA LYS A 101 -2.74 -11.21 -5.33
C LYS A 101 -1.42 -11.04 -6.04
N ILE A 102 -1.16 -11.92 -7.00
CA ILE A 102 0.03 -11.89 -7.85
C ILE A 102 -0.35 -12.41 -9.22
N MET A 103 0.08 -11.72 -10.28
CA MET A 103 -0.01 -12.26 -11.63
C MET A 103 1.20 -13.13 -11.91
N VAL A 104 0.98 -14.31 -12.48
CA VAL A 104 2.04 -15.25 -12.85
C VAL A 104 1.88 -15.73 -14.29
N TRP A 105 3.01 -16.00 -14.93
CA TRP A 105 3.09 -16.71 -16.20
C TRP A 105 4.11 -17.82 -16.03
N LYS A 106 3.70 -19.07 -16.26
CA LYS A 106 4.51 -20.27 -15.96
C LYS A 106 4.43 -21.28 -17.10
N SER A 107 5.52 -22.00 -17.34
CA SER A 107 5.56 -23.10 -18.32
C SER A 107 4.96 -24.42 -17.80
N VAL A 108 4.75 -24.53 -16.48
CA VAL A 108 4.25 -25.72 -15.78
C VAL A 108 3.24 -25.34 -14.69
N ILE A 109 2.39 -26.30 -14.33
CA ILE A 109 1.53 -26.21 -13.14
C ILE A 109 2.36 -26.63 -11.92
N SER A 110 2.44 -25.75 -10.93
CA SER A 110 3.00 -26.03 -9.61
C SER A 110 2.58 -24.93 -8.64
N ASP A 111 2.68 -25.20 -7.34
CA ASP A 111 2.40 -24.21 -6.31
C ASP A 111 3.29 -22.96 -6.47
N VAL A 112 2.67 -21.80 -6.32
CA VAL A 112 3.33 -20.51 -6.06
C VAL A 112 3.13 -20.21 -4.59
N GLY A 113 4.17 -19.74 -3.91
CA GLY A 113 4.14 -19.43 -2.48
C GLY A 113 4.34 -17.94 -2.20
N ILE A 114 3.61 -17.42 -1.21
CA ILE A 114 3.86 -16.12 -0.60
C ILE A 114 4.09 -16.30 0.89
N LYS A 115 5.10 -15.61 1.44
CA LYS A 115 5.41 -15.59 2.86
C LYS A 115 5.79 -14.20 3.31
N PHE A 116 5.39 -13.86 4.53
CA PHE A 116 5.77 -12.63 5.22
C PHE A 116 6.68 -12.93 6.40
N VAL A 117 7.65 -12.05 6.61
CA VAL A 117 8.70 -12.23 7.62
C VAL A 117 8.89 -10.92 8.40
N GLN A 118 9.07 -11.06 9.70
CA GLN A 118 9.42 -9.98 10.62
C GLN A 118 10.94 -9.73 10.66
N PRO A 119 11.40 -8.58 11.20
CA PRO A 119 12.83 -8.29 11.35
C PRO A 119 13.61 -9.32 12.17
N ASN A 120 12.94 -10.08 13.04
CA ASN A 120 13.51 -11.15 13.86
C ASN A 120 13.45 -12.54 13.18
N SER A 121 13.12 -12.58 11.88
CA SER A 121 12.91 -13.77 11.06
C SER A 121 11.70 -14.65 11.44
N ALA A 122 10.81 -14.18 12.32
CA ALA A 122 9.57 -14.89 12.61
C ALA A 122 8.55 -14.75 11.46
N SER A 123 7.69 -15.75 11.31
CA SER A 123 6.74 -15.85 10.20
C SER A 123 5.60 -16.81 10.53
N THR A 124 4.43 -16.55 9.96
CA THR A 124 3.28 -17.47 9.99
C THR A 124 3.39 -18.65 9.02
N GLY A 125 4.51 -18.74 8.27
CA GLY A 125 4.73 -19.72 7.21
C GLY A 125 4.26 -19.24 5.84
N GLU A 126 4.59 -20.01 4.82
CA GLU A 126 4.20 -19.74 3.44
C GLU A 126 2.79 -20.27 3.12
N PHE A 127 2.03 -19.49 2.36
CA PHE A 127 0.75 -19.90 1.79
C PHE A 127 0.98 -20.24 0.33
N LYS A 128 0.36 -21.33 -0.14
CA LYS A 128 0.60 -21.88 -1.48
C LYS A 128 -0.68 -21.95 -2.28
N VAL A 129 -0.60 -21.54 -3.52
CA VAL A 129 -1.68 -21.62 -4.51
C VAL A 129 -1.08 -22.08 -5.82
N ALA A 130 -1.56 -23.20 -6.35
CA ALA A 130 -1.19 -23.66 -7.68
C ALA A 130 -1.79 -22.74 -8.75
N ASN A 131 -0.99 -22.40 -9.77
CA ASN A 131 -1.55 -21.89 -11.01
C ASN A 131 -2.40 -22.95 -11.71
N THR A 132 -3.35 -22.53 -12.53
CA THR A 132 -4.20 -23.43 -13.32
C THR A 132 -3.91 -23.34 -14.82
N LEU A 133 -3.22 -22.27 -15.24
CA LEU A 133 -2.88 -21.98 -16.62
C LEU A 133 -1.38 -22.11 -16.87
N VAL A 134 -1.01 -22.48 -18.10
CA VAL A 134 0.40 -22.52 -18.55
C VAL A 134 0.58 -21.67 -19.79
N ASN A 135 1.76 -21.06 -19.92
CA ASN A 135 2.16 -20.20 -21.03
C ASN A 135 1.19 -19.04 -21.32
N GLN A 136 0.49 -18.56 -20.28
CA GLN A 136 -0.37 -17.38 -20.32
C GLN A 136 -0.48 -16.79 -18.91
N TRP A 137 -0.81 -15.51 -18.82
CA TRP A 137 -0.97 -14.81 -17.54
C TRP A 137 -2.21 -15.27 -16.78
N GLU A 138 -2.07 -15.42 -15.47
CA GLU A 138 -3.13 -15.74 -14.52
C GLU A 138 -2.91 -14.94 -13.22
N GLU A 139 -3.99 -14.50 -12.58
CA GLU A 139 -3.94 -13.90 -11.24
C GLU A 139 -4.21 -14.99 -10.18
N LEU A 140 -3.29 -15.15 -9.23
CA LEU A 140 -3.46 -16.02 -8.07
C LEU A 140 -3.82 -15.17 -6.84
N THR A 141 -4.64 -15.72 -5.96
CA THR A 141 -5.09 -15.04 -4.73
C THR A 141 -4.71 -15.86 -3.49
N PHE A 142 -4.03 -15.21 -2.55
CA PHE A 142 -3.57 -15.74 -1.28
C PHE A 142 -4.33 -15.05 -0.15
N ASP A 143 -5.08 -15.83 0.63
CA ASP A 143 -5.90 -15.30 1.74
C ASP A 143 -5.19 -15.47 3.09
N PHE A 144 -4.64 -14.37 3.60
CA PHE A 144 -4.02 -14.28 4.92
C PHE A 144 -4.99 -13.80 6.02
N THR A 145 -6.31 -13.75 5.76
CA THR A 145 -7.29 -13.23 6.74
C THR A 145 -7.23 -13.97 8.07
N ALA A 146 -6.97 -15.28 8.03
CA ALA A 146 -6.81 -16.11 9.22
C ALA A 146 -5.56 -15.78 10.06
N LYS A 147 -4.64 -14.96 9.55
CA LYS A 147 -3.37 -14.57 10.17
C LYS A 147 -3.43 -13.20 10.86
N ILE A 148 -4.49 -12.43 10.62
CA ILE A 148 -4.69 -11.12 11.25
C ILE A 148 -4.64 -11.27 12.78
N GLY A 149 -3.79 -10.46 13.42
CA GLY A 149 -3.61 -10.45 14.87
C GLY A 149 -2.72 -11.55 15.44
N GLU A 150 -2.17 -12.46 14.62
CA GLU A 150 -1.08 -13.34 15.06
C GLU A 150 0.17 -12.48 15.38
N PRO A 151 0.96 -12.80 16.44
CA PRO A 151 2.14 -12.04 16.80
C PRO A 151 3.14 -11.86 15.65
N GLU A 152 3.27 -12.88 14.79
CA GLU A 152 4.14 -12.91 13.62
C GLU A 152 3.60 -12.10 12.43
N SER A 153 2.37 -11.57 12.53
CA SER A 153 1.70 -10.78 11.48
C SER A 153 1.72 -9.27 11.73
N VAL A 154 2.50 -8.81 12.72
CA VAL A 154 2.67 -7.40 13.11
C VAL A 154 4.10 -6.97 12.84
N GLY A 155 4.35 -5.80 12.27
CA GLY A 155 5.69 -5.31 11.97
C GLY A 155 6.42 -6.20 10.98
N ILE A 156 5.71 -6.77 10.01
CA ILE A 156 6.28 -7.45 8.84
C ILE A 156 7.11 -6.44 8.06
N ASP A 157 8.28 -6.83 7.58
CA ASP A 157 9.15 -5.96 6.77
C ASP A 157 9.86 -6.68 5.62
N GLN A 158 9.45 -7.91 5.32
CA GLN A 158 9.95 -8.66 4.19
C GLN A 158 8.84 -9.50 3.54
N LEU A 159 8.80 -9.44 2.21
CA LEU A 159 8.02 -10.31 1.33
C LEU A 159 8.95 -11.37 0.74
N VAL A 160 8.49 -12.62 0.76
CA VAL A 160 9.14 -13.75 0.11
C VAL A 160 8.18 -14.32 -0.94
N VAL A 161 8.67 -14.48 -2.17
CA VAL A 161 7.96 -15.12 -3.27
C VAL A 161 8.65 -16.43 -3.62
N PHE A 162 7.88 -17.51 -3.68
CA PHE A 162 8.31 -18.82 -4.16
C PHE A 162 7.63 -19.08 -5.51
N PRO A 163 8.29 -18.78 -6.65
CA PRO A 163 7.61 -18.79 -7.96
C PRO A 163 7.27 -20.19 -8.48
N ASP A 164 7.91 -21.23 -7.93
CA ASP A 164 7.70 -22.64 -8.23
C ASP A 164 8.03 -23.44 -6.96
N PHE A 165 7.10 -24.26 -6.47
CA PHE A 165 7.26 -25.03 -5.22
C PHE A 165 7.46 -26.55 -5.42
N ASP A 166 7.63 -27.02 -6.66
CA ASP A 166 7.74 -28.45 -6.95
C ASP A 166 9.16 -28.90 -7.31
N ALA A 167 9.43 -30.19 -7.09
CA ALA A 167 10.58 -30.83 -7.68
C ALA A 167 10.44 -30.82 -9.21
N ARG A 168 11.49 -30.42 -9.91
CA ARG A 168 11.43 -30.14 -11.34
C ARG A 168 12.41 -31.01 -12.13
N THR A 169 12.04 -31.36 -13.36
CA THR A 169 12.82 -32.25 -14.24
C THR A 169 13.73 -31.49 -15.22
N SER A 170 13.59 -30.17 -15.27
CA SER A 170 14.38 -29.22 -16.05
C SER A 170 14.29 -27.85 -15.39
N ASP A 171 15.08 -26.90 -15.87
CA ASP A 171 14.93 -25.49 -15.48
C ASP A 171 13.55 -24.98 -15.95
N ASN A 172 12.88 -24.25 -15.08
CA ASN A 172 11.61 -23.58 -15.37
C ASN A 172 11.82 -22.07 -15.38
N ILE A 173 11.24 -21.39 -16.37
CA ILE A 173 11.16 -19.93 -16.40
C ILE A 173 9.78 -19.52 -15.93
N ILE A 174 9.76 -18.65 -14.91
CA ILE A 174 8.56 -18.11 -14.31
C ILE A 174 8.64 -16.60 -14.40
N TYR A 175 7.55 -15.97 -14.86
CA TYR A 175 7.37 -14.54 -14.73
C TYR A 175 6.30 -14.25 -13.69
N PHE A 176 6.49 -13.19 -12.92
CA PHE A 176 5.47 -12.69 -12.02
C PHE A 176 5.47 -11.17 -11.99
N ASP A 177 4.32 -10.61 -11.65
CA ASP A 177 4.05 -9.18 -11.73
C ASP A 177 2.82 -8.80 -10.89
N ASN A 178 2.59 -7.50 -10.71
CA ASN A 178 1.39 -6.91 -10.11
C ASN A 178 1.03 -7.54 -8.76
N ILE A 179 1.96 -7.54 -7.81
CA ILE A 179 1.67 -8.00 -6.45
C ILE A 179 0.86 -6.91 -5.73
N THR A 180 -0.38 -7.22 -5.40
CA THR A 180 -1.33 -6.28 -4.78
C THR A 180 -1.84 -6.82 -3.46
N PHE A 181 -2.28 -5.89 -2.59
CA PHE A 181 -2.80 -6.19 -1.27
C PHE A 181 -4.20 -5.58 -1.12
N GLY A 182 -5.09 -6.31 -0.46
CA GLY A 182 -6.50 -5.96 -0.32
C GLY A 182 -7.33 -6.29 -1.55
N ASP A 183 -8.57 -5.78 -1.59
CA ASP A 183 -9.47 -5.87 -2.75
C ASP A 183 -9.02 -4.97 -3.92
N GLY A 184 -7.71 -4.77 -4.08
CA GLY A 184 -7.08 -3.88 -5.04
C GLY A 184 -7.54 -4.12 -6.48
N THR A 185 -8.64 -3.49 -6.86
CA THR A 185 -8.91 -3.10 -8.23
C THR A 185 -7.77 -2.22 -8.71
N LEU A 186 -7.17 -2.56 -9.86
CA LEU A 186 -6.29 -1.68 -10.61
C LEU A 186 -7.02 -0.37 -10.93
N GLY A 187 -6.86 0.61 -10.04
CA GLY A 187 -7.50 1.91 -10.13
C GLY A 187 -7.25 2.67 -8.84
N LEU A 188 -6.43 3.73 -8.93
CA LEU A 188 -6.15 4.77 -7.92
C LEU A 188 -6.70 4.43 -6.52
N SER A 189 -5.84 3.92 -5.65
CA SER A 189 -6.20 3.60 -4.26
C SER A 189 -6.90 4.80 -3.61
N ASP A 190 -8.14 4.56 -3.18
CA ASP A 190 -8.75 5.29 -2.09
C ASP A 190 -7.83 5.09 -0.87
N ALA A 191 -6.84 5.98 -0.72
CA ALA A 191 -6.30 6.29 0.60
C ALA A 191 -7.52 6.53 1.48
N ASN A 192 -7.58 5.91 2.66
CA ASN A 192 -8.68 6.09 3.61
C ASN A 192 -8.83 7.61 3.88
N GLN A 193 -9.65 8.29 3.10
CA GLN A 193 -9.59 9.75 3.01
C GLN A 193 -10.21 10.27 4.30
N ILE A 194 -9.40 10.93 5.12
CA ILE A 194 -9.91 11.78 6.19
C ILE A 194 -10.77 12.85 5.50
N MET A 195 -12.08 12.67 5.56
CA MET A 195 -13.04 13.54 4.88
C MET A 195 -13.37 14.68 5.81
N VAL A 196 -12.58 15.76 5.75
CA VAL A 196 -12.93 17.03 6.39
C VAL A 196 -13.65 17.92 5.39
N SER A 197 -14.90 18.28 5.69
CA SER A 197 -15.65 19.29 4.95
C SER A 197 -15.89 20.51 5.84
N ALA A 198 -15.77 21.69 5.25
CA ALA A 198 -16.00 22.92 5.98
C ALA A 198 -16.77 23.94 5.15
N TYR A 199 -17.82 24.51 5.71
CA TYR A 199 -18.77 25.36 4.98
C TYR A 199 -19.51 26.36 5.88
N PRO A 200 -19.97 27.48 5.33
CA PRO A 200 -19.68 27.97 3.98
C PRO A 200 -18.24 28.50 3.90
N ASN A 201 -17.60 28.33 2.75
CA ASN A 201 -16.40 29.05 2.38
C ASN A 201 -16.65 29.71 1.02
N PRO A 202 -16.74 31.04 0.90
CA PRO A 202 -16.61 32.09 1.93
C PRO A 202 -17.53 32.02 3.16
N VAL A 203 -16.99 32.27 4.36
CA VAL A 203 -17.79 32.31 5.61
C VAL A 203 -18.21 33.73 5.96
N ALA A 204 -19.45 33.96 6.38
CA ALA A 204 -19.90 35.29 6.86
C ALA A 204 -19.88 35.41 8.39
N ASN A 205 -20.54 34.47 9.08
CA ASN A 205 -20.66 34.46 10.54
C ASN A 205 -20.24 33.09 11.10
N ASN A 206 -21.01 32.04 10.81
CA ASN A 206 -20.74 30.71 11.36
C ASN A 206 -20.05 29.83 10.33
N TRP A 207 -18.94 29.22 10.74
CA TRP A 207 -18.21 28.22 9.96
C TRP A 207 -18.45 26.83 10.56
N ASN A 208 -19.01 25.92 9.76
CA ASN A 208 -19.27 24.55 10.15
C ASN A 208 -18.15 23.65 9.63
N ILE A 209 -17.71 22.71 10.46
CA ILE A 209 -16.74 21.68 10.12
C ILE A 209 -17.40 20.32 10.39
N ARG A 210 -17.24 19.38 9.45
CA ARG A 210 -17.61 17.98 9.63
C ARG A 210 -16.45 17.08 9.24
N SER A 211 -16.25 16.01 9.99
CA SER A 211 -15.28 14.96 9.74
C SER A 211 -15.91 13.59 9.95
N ASN A 212 -15.34 12.55 9.31
CA ASN A 212 -15.62 11.16 9.65
C ASN A 212 -14.94 10.71 10.95
N GLU A 213 -14.05 11.54 11.54
CA GLU A 213 -13.36 11.27 12.80
C GLU A 213 -13.57 12.39 13.84
N PRO A 214 -13.39 12.12 15.14
CA PRO A 214 -13.48 13.16 16.16
C PRO A 214 -12.43 14.26 15.94
N ILE A 215 -12.88 15.52 15.88
CA ILE A 215 -12.02 16.69 15.72
C ILE A 215 -11.38 17.02 17.07
N LYS A 216 -10.06 16.84 17.18
CA LYS A 216 -9.28 17.14 18.38
C LYS A 216 -9.00 18.62 18.53
N ASN A 217 -8.60 19.28 17.45
CA ASN A 217 -8.25 20.70 17.49
C ASN A 217 -8.72 21.42 16.23
N ILE A 218 -9.18 22.66 16.41
CA ILE A 218 -9.36 23.61 15.31
C ILE A 218 -8.62 24.88 15.69
N ARG A 219 -7.72 25.35 14.81
CA ARG A 219 -6.97 26.59 14.99
C ARG A 219 -7.20 27.53 13.81
N ILE A 220 -7.50 28.78 14.10
CA ILE A 220 -7.58 29.85 13.10
C ILE A 220 -6.42 30.82 13.32
N SER A 221 -5.69 31.14 12.25
CA SER A 221 -4.52 32.02 12.26
C SER A 221 -4.62 33.11 11.19
N SER A 222 -4.00 34.26 11.45
CA SER A 222 -3.82 35.31 10.43
C SER A 222 -2.80 34.91 9.36
N LEU A 223 -2.71 35.69 8.28
CA LEU A 223 -1.68 35.54 7.24
C LEU A 223 -0.24 35.65 7.78
N THR A 224 -0.05 36.28 8.94
CA THR A 224 1.26 36.41 9.60
C THR A 224 1.54 35.25 10.57
N GLY A 225 0.67 34.23 10.61
CA GLY A 225 0.80 33.07 11.49
C GLY A 225 0.37 33.30 12.94
N ALA A 226 -0.22 34.47 13.26
CA ALA A 226 -0.70 34.73 14.61
C ALA A 226 -1.97 33.92 14.87
N SER A 227 -1.98 33.09 15.91
CA SER A 227 -3.15 32.31 16.34
C SER A 227 -4.23 33.24 16.88
N ILE A 228 -5.45 33.13 16.33
CA ILE A 228 -6.60 33.96 16.70
C ILE A 228 -7.57 33.15 17.57
N ILE A 229 -7.89 31.92 17.15
CA ILE A 229 -8.75 31.00 17.88
C ILE A 229 -8.09 29.61 17.92
N ALA A 230 -8.31 28.90 19.03
CA ALA A 230 -8.07 27.48 19.14
C ALA A 230 -9.20 26.83 19.98
N VAL A 231 -9.84 25.79 19.47
CA VAL A 231 -10.87 25.01 20.18
C VAL A 231 -10.57 23.52 20.09
N ASN A 232 -11.08 22.74 21.06
CA ASN A 232 -10.95 21.29 21.10
C ASN A 232 -12.33 20.62 21.17
N PRO A 233 -13.03 20.46 20.03
CA PRO A 233 -14.43 20.00 20.02
C PRO A 233 -14.63 18.59 20.58
N ASN A 234 -13.71 17.67 20.27
CA ASN A 234 -13.84 16.23 20.53
C ASN A 234 -15.16 15.64 19.99
N SER A 235 -15.56 16.09 18.80
CA SER A 235 -16.80 15.72 18.11
C SER A 235 -16.54 15.61 16.60
N THR A 236 -17.38 14.86 15.87
CA THR A 236 -17.29 14.72 14.41
C THR A 236 -17.85 15.92 13.65
N ASP A 237 -18.65 16.77 14.31
CA ASP A 237 -19.14 18.03 13.78
C ASP A 237 -18.97 19.18 14.78
N HIS A 238 -18.68 20.38 14.28
CA HIS A 238 -18.53 21.57 15.11
C HIS A 238 -18.87 22.84 14.31
N SER A 239 -19.42 23.85 14.99
CA SER A 239 -19.70 25.17 14.41
C SER A 239 -18.99 26.26 15.21
N LEU A 240 -18.19 27.08 14.52
CA LEU A 240 -17.50 28.24 15.07
C LEU A 240 -18.18 29.54 14.66
N ASP A 241 -18.50 30.41 15.62
CA ASP A 241 -18.89 31.80 15.35
C ASP A 241 -17.63 32.64 15.10
N LEU A 242 -17.50 33.18 13.90
CA LEU A 242 -16.40 34.00 13.41
C LEU A 242 -16.82 35.44 13.10
N SER A 243 -18.01 35.87 13.56
CA SER A 243 -18.55 37.22 13.30
C SER A 243 -17.65 38.36 13.82
N PHE A 244 -16.75 38.06 14.76
CA PHE A 244 -15.79 38.99 15.33
C PHE A 244 -14.54 39.22 14.45
N LEU A 245 -14.32 38.39 13.42
CA LEU A 245 -13.17 38.55 12.52
C LEU A 245 -13.39 39.73 11.55
N THR A 246 -12.31 40.47 11.29
CA THR A 246 -12.29 41.47 10.22
C THR A 246 -12.28 40.80 8.85
N ALA A 247 -12.78 41.47 7.82
CA ALA A 247 -12.70 40.95 6.46
C ALA A 247 -11.23 40.74 6.04
N GLY A 248 -10.89 39.52 5.63
CA GLY A 248 -9.52 39.13 5.29
C GLY A 248 -9.40 37.63 5.01
N ILE A 249 -8.18 37.21 4.67
CA ILE A 249 -7.83 35.80 4.50
C ILE A 249 -7.26 35.29 5.81
N TYR A 250 -7.70 34.11 6.21
CA TYR A 250 -7.25 33.40 7.40
C TYR A 250 -6.92 31.95 7.05
N PHE A 251 -6.02 31.35 7.82
CA PHE A 251 -5.72 29.92 7.73
C PHE A 251 -6.46 29.19 8.85
N ALA A 252 -7.10 28.07 8.50
CA ALA A 252 -7.68 27.17 9.47
C ALA A 252 -6.95 25.82 9.40
N ILE A 253 -6.53 25.31 10.56
CA ILE A 253 -5.95 23.98 10.74
C ILE A 253 -6.96 23.17 11.54
N VAL A 254 -7.32 21.98 11.04
CA VAL A 254 -8.22 21.03 11.69
C VAL A 254 -7.42 19.75 11.91
N GLU A 255 -7.34 19.30 13.15
CA GLU A 255 -6.65 18.07 13.57
C GLU A 255 -7.70 17.07 14.04
N THR A 256 -7.73 15.88 13.46
CA THR A 256 -8.66 14.81 13.88
C THR A 256 -7.98 13.82 14.81
N GLN A 257 -8.73 12.84 15.32
CA GLN A 257 -8.21 11.84 16.26
C GLN A 257 -7.03 11.05 15.69
N TYR A 258 -7.03 10.80 14.38
CA TYR A 258 -6.07 9.93 13.67
C TYR A 258 -5.30 10.64 12.54
N GLY A 259 -5.48 11.95 12.38
CA GLY A 259 -4.81 12.77 11.35
C GLY A 259 -5.61 14.02 11.01
#